data_AF-A0A7S2KIF6-F1
#
_entry.id   AF-A0A7S2KIF6-F1
#
_cell.length_a   1.000
_cell.length_b   1.000
_cell.length_c   1.000
_cell.angle_alpha   90.00
_cell.angle_beta   90.00
_cell.angle_gamma   90.00
#
_symmetry.space_group_name_H-M   'P 1'
#
loop_
_entity.id
_entity.type
_entity.pdbx_description
1 polymer ?
#
loop_
_entity_poly.entity_id
_entity_poly.type
_entity_poly.pdbx_seq_one_letter_code
_entity_poly.pdbx_strand_id
1 'polypeptide(L)'
;MSSTRILNSIAILLDLIERQDWESFQSIALSSSAAFLAIANAINNCQEFNGMTLLHAVVRCNPPLELVAKMTDICPGQLAATDCLGRTPLHVAAGSSAKPKLVKLIAHAYPASCDARDEDGKTPLHFACDSSCELFEDDANRSMPREVCHDTIRALLSESLLAATIEDLDEMNALEYAIMSDAGLMTVKLLQKAACRTLQSISRSSSPSPAPEKRPRRVSDPVPMVLSH
;
A
#
# COMPACT_ATOMS: atom_id res chain seq x y z
N MET A 1 -36.90 0.08 -2.39
CA MET A 1 -36.59 0.60 -1.04
C MET A 1 -36.11 2.04 -1.23
N SER A 2 -36.73 3.03 -0.56
CA SER A 2 -36.52 4.45 -0.87
C SER A 2 -35.07 4.89 -0.66
N SER A 3 -34.48 5.59 -1.64
CA SER A 3 -33.09 6.10 -1.61
C SER A 3 -32.73 6.82 -0.31
N THR A 4 -33.71 7.55 0.26
CA THR A 4 -33.60 8.27 1.53
C THR A 4 -33.30 7.36 2.74
N ARG A 5 -33.78 6.11 2.76
CA ARG A 5 -33.49 5.18 3.86
C ARG A 5 -32.05 4.68 3.83
N ILE A 6 -31.50 4.47 2.64
CA ILE A 6 -30.12 4.02 2.46
C ILE A 6 -29.15 5.13 2.85
N LEU A 7 -29.41 6.36 2.41
CA LEU A 7 -28.60 7.53 2.77
C LEU A 7 -28.61 7.80 4.29
N ASN A 8 -29.76 7.66 4.96
CA ASN A 8 -29.83 7.78 6.41
C ASN A 8 -28.99 6.70 7.12
N SER A 9 -29.02 5.45 6.62
CA SER A 9 -28.20 4.36 7.18
C SER A 9 -26.70 4.61 6.97
N ILE A 10 -26.31 5.15 5.82
CA ILE A 10 -24.90 5.49 5.55
C ILE A 10 -24.45 6.64 6.46
N ALA A 11 -25.26 7.69 6.62
CA ALA A 11 -24.95 8.80 7.52
C ALA A 11 -24.75 8.33 8.97
N ILE A 12 -25.59 7.39 9.45
CA ILE A 12 -25.41 6.77 10.76
C ILE A 12 -24.06 6.03 10.84
N LEU A 13 -23.70 5.26 9.82
CA LEU A 13 -22.43 4.51 9.82
C LEU A 13 -21.21 5.44 9.83
N LEU A 14 -21.26 6.56 9.11
CA LEU A 14 -20.17 7.55 9.12
C LEU A 14 -20.04 8.23 10.49
N ASP A 15 -21.15 8.63 11.10
CA ASP A 15 -21.15 9.20 12.46
C ASP A 15 -20.56 8.21 13.48
N LEU A 16 -20.85 6.91 13.35
CA LEU A 16 -20.23 5.87 14.19
C LEU A 16 -18.72 5.75 13.95
N ILE A 17 -18.25 5.84 12.70
CA ILE A 17 -16.82 5.82 12.38
C ILE A 17 -16.10 7.04 12.98
N GLU A 18 -16.68 8.24 12.82
CA GLU A 18 -16.13 9.48 13.36
C GLU A 18 -16.04 9.46 14.89
N ARG A 19 -17.06 8.92 15.55
CA ARG A 19 -17.09 8.71 17.01
C ARG A 19 -16.24 7.52 17.47
N GLN A 20 -15.70 6.74 16.53
CA GLN A 20 -14.97 5.49 16.80
C GLN A 20 -15.79 4.47 17.62
N ASP A 21 -17.12 4.46 17.45
CA ASP A 21 -18.01 3.45 18.03
C ASP A 21 -18.03 2.19 17.15
N TRP A 22 -16.94 1.42 17.28
CA TRP A 22 -16.72 0.21 16.50
C TRP A 22 -17.65 -0.94 16.90
N GLU A 23 -18.21 -0.94 18.11
CA GLU A 23 -19.14 -1.97 18.58
C GLU A 23 -20.48 -1.83 17.85
N SER A 24 -21.07 -0.63 17.88
CA SER A 24 -22.29 -0.33 17.15
C SER A 24 -22.09 -0.48 15.65
N PHE A 25 -20.95 -0.03 15.12
CA PHE A 25 -20.60 -0.22 13.71
C PHE A 25 -20.61 -1.70 13.33
N GLN A 26 -19.94 -2.57 14.11
CA GLN A 26 -19.94 -4.01 13.85
C GLN A 26 -21.34 -4.61 13.90
N SER A 27 -22.15 -4.23 14.89
CA SER A 27 -23.52 -4.72 15.03
C SER A 27 -24.40 -4.37 13.84
N ILE A 28 -24.13 -3.27 13.12
CA ILE A 28 -24.92 -2.84 11.96
C ILE A 28 -24.29 -3.37 10.67
N ALA A 29 -23.05 -2.95 10.38
CA ALA A 29 -22.38 -3.19 9.11
C ALA A 29 -21.92 -4.64 8.95
N LEU A 30 -21.57 -5.32 10.04
CA LEU A 30 -21.06 -6.70 10.04
C LEU A 30 -22.04 -7.69 10.68
N SER A 31 -23.32 -7.32 10.81
CA SER A 31 -24.40 -8.22 11.28
C SER A 31 -24.51 -9.51 10.44
N SER A 32 -24.23 -9.41 9.14
CA SER A 32 -24.08 -10.53 8.22
C SER A 32 -23.25 -10.12 7.01
N SER A 33 -22.64 -11.08 6.30
CA SER A 33 -21.92 -10.81 5.05
C SER A 33 -22.81 -10.14 4.01
N ALA A 34 -24.10 -10.52 3.94
CA ALA A 34 -25.06 -9.92 3.01
C ALA A 34 -25.36 -8.45 3.35
N ALA A 35 -25.51 -8.13 4.64
CA ALA A 35 -25.70 -6.75 5.09
C ALA A 35 -24.48 -5.88 4.75
N PHE A 36 -23.28 -6.38 5.01
CA PHE A 36 -22.04 -5.68 4.67
C PHE A 36 -21.94 -5.41 3.16
N LEU A 37 -22.17 -6.42 2.33
CA LEU A 37 -22.10 -6.28 0.87
C LEU A 37 -23.15 -5.30 0.34
N ALA A 38 -24.37 -5.31 0.91
CA ALA A 38 -25.41 -4.36 0.53
C ALA A 38 -25.00 -2.91 0.85
N ILE A 39 -24.42 -2.67 2.03
CA ILE A 39 -23.91 -1.37 2.45
C ILE A 39 -22.73 -0.94 1.58
N ALA A 40 -21.75 -1.82 1.38
CA ALA A 40 -20.58 -1.56 0.54
C ALA A 40 -20.99 -1.20 -0.89
N ASN A 41 -21.93 -1.94 -1.48
CA ASN A 41 -22.43 -1.66 -2.81
C ASN A 41 -23.22 -0.33 -2.86
N ALA A 42 -23.99 -0.01 -1.82
CA ALA A 42 -24.68 1.27 -1.73
C ALA A 42 -23.70 2.44 -1.70
N ILE A 43 -22.63 2.35 -0.91
CA ILE A 43 -21.59 3.39 -0.82
C ILE A 43 -20.85 3.53 -2.15
N ASN A 44 -20.43 2.43 -2.77
CA ASN A 44 -19.68 2.46 -4.04
C ASN A 44 -20.47 3.12 -5.20
N ASN A 45 -21.80 3.09 -5.16
CA ASN A 45 -22.66 3.70 -6.18
C ASN A 45 -23.11 5.13 -5.81
N CYS A 46 -22.67 5.66 -4.67
CA CYS A 46 -23.05 6.97 -4.17
C CYS A 46 -22.01 8.00 -4.63
N GLN A 47 -22.41 8.96 -5.47
CA GLN A 47 -21.49 9.91 -6.11
C GLN A 47 -20.89 10.89 -5.10
N GLU A 48 -21.61 11.17 -4.01
CA GLU A 48 -21.24 12.06 -2.93
C GLU A 48 -20.03 11.57 -2.12
N PHE A 49 -19.62 10.30 -2.30
CA PHE A 49 -18.48 9.70 -1.60
C PHE A 49 -17.16 9.84 -2.35
N ASN A 50 -17.13 10.51 -3.51
CA ASN A 50 -15.90 10.73 -4.26
C ASN A 50 -15.13 9.42 -4.50
N GLY A 51 -15.83 8.34 -4.83
CA GLY A 51 -15.26 7.00 -5.05
C GLY A 51 -14.77 6.27 -3.79
N MET A 52 -14.82 6.89 -2.61
CA MET A 52 -14.40 6.23 -1.37
C MET A 52 -15.28 5.03 -1.06
N THR A 53 -14.64 3.89 -0.83
CA THR A 53 -15.30 2.71 -0.26
C THR A 53 -15.41 2.83 1.26
N LEU A 54 -16.27 2.00 1.87
CA LEU A 54 -16.38 1.91 3.32
C LEU A 54 -15.03 1.63 4.00
N LEU A 55 -14.15 0.86 3.34
CA LEU A 55 -12.82 0.56 3.88
C LEU A 55 -11.93 1.81 3.95
N HIS A 56 -12.01 2.73 2.98
CA HIS A 56 -11.27 3.99 3.04
C HIS A 56 -11.67 4.82 4.27
N ALA A 57 -12.98 4.96 4.52
CA ALA A 57 -13.51 5.69 5.67
C ALA A 57 -13.09 5.04 6.99
N VAL A 58 -13.22 3.72 7.08
CA VAL A 58 -12.90 2.96 8.29
C VAL A 58 -11.42 3.09 8.66
N VAL A 59 -10.48 2.89 7.72
CA VAL A 59 -9.04 2.85 8.05
C VAL A 59 -8.46 4.21 8.46
N ARG A 60 -9.07 5.33 8.01
CA ARG A 60 -8.72 6.70 8.43
C ARG A 60 -8.73 6.85 9.95
N CYS A 61 -9.68 6.21 10.63
CA CYS A 61 -9.92 6.36 12.07
C CYS A 61 -9.25 5.29 12.95
N ASN A 62 -8.28 4.54 12.43
CA ASN A 62 -7.54 3.50 13.17
C ASN A 62 -8.45 2.48 13.93
N PRO A 63 -9.29 1.71 13.21
CA PRO A 63 -10.20 0.72 13.78
C PRO A 63 -9.47 -0.45 14.45
N PRO A 64 -10.19 -1.28 15.22
CA PRO A 64 -9.72 -2.59 15.65
C PRO A 64 -9.28 -3.44 14.46
N LEU A 65 -8.13 -4.10 14.57
CA LEU A 65 -7.57 -4.91 13.47
C LEU A 65 -8.51 -6.05 13.05
N GLU A 66 -9.20 -6.66 14.00
CA GLU A 66 -10.17 -7.74 13.75
C GLU A 66 -11.37 -7.27 12.92
N LEU A 67 -11.78 -6.01 13.09
CA LEU A 67 -12.86 -5.41 12.30
C LEU A 67 -12.44 -5.34 10.83
N VAL A 68 -11.23 -4.82 10.58
CA VAL A 68 -10.68 -4.71 9.22
C VAL A 68 -10.48 -6.08 8.60
N ALA A 69 -9.94 -7.04 9.36
CA ALA A 69 -9.79 -8.42 8.89
C ALA A 69 -11.14 -9.03 8.46
N LYS A 70 -12.20 -8.87 9.25
CA LYS A 70 -13.55 -9.33 8.88
C LYS A 70 -14.09 -8.65 7.63
N MET A 71 -13.91 -7.33 7.49
CA MET A 71 -14.34 -6.60 6.29
C MET A 71 -13.62 -7.13 5.05
N THR A 72 -12.31 -7.35 5.14
CA THR A 72 -11.49 -7.86 4.04
C THR A 72 -11.79 -9.33 3.72
N ASP A 73 -12.16 -10.13 4.72
CA ASP A 73 -12.60 -11.53 4.49
C ASP A 73 -13.92 -11.58 3.73
N ILE A 74 -14.86 -10.67 4.02
CA ILE A 74 -16.15 -10.61 3.33
C ILE A 74 -16.00 -10.04 1.91
N CYS A 75 -15.19 -9.00 1.73
CA CYS A 75 -15.02 -8.33 0.45
C CYS A 75 -13.55 -7.97 0.17
N PRO A 76 -12.71 -8.95 -0.25
CA PRO A 76 -11.29 -8.72 -0.48
C PRO A 76 -10.99 -7.64 -1.51
N GLY A 77 -11.86 -7.51 -2.53
CA GLY A 77 -11.71 -6.53 -3.61
C GLY A 77 -11.70 -5.06 -3.14
N GLN A 78 -12.17 -4.77 -1.92
CA GLN A 78 -12.12 -3.42 -1.36
C GLN A 78 -10.68 -2.92 -1.12
N LEU A 79 -9.70 -3.83 -0.94
CA LEU A 79 -8.29 -3.47 -0.76
C LEU A 79 -7.65 -2.89 -2.02
N ALA A 80 -8.19 -3.23 -3.19
CA ALA A 80 -7.72 -2.77 -4.49
C ALA A 80 -8.54 -1.59 -5.04
N ALA A 81 -9.65 -1.23 -4.39
CA ALA A 81 -10.49 -0.13 -4.81
C ALA A 81 -9.74 1.20 -4.66
N THR A 82 -10.07 2.17 -5.51
CA THR A 82 -9.50 3.52 -5.48
C THR A 82 -10.60 4.55 -5.29
N ASP A 83 -10.32 5.61 -4.54
CA ASP A 83 -11.16 6.80 -4.53
C ASP A 83 -10.97 7.66 -5.81
N CYS A 84 -11.60 8.83 -5.86
CA CYS A 84 -11.54 9.73 -7.02
C CYS A 84 -10.17 10.33 -7.30
N LEU A 85 -9.20 10.19 -6.40
CA LEU A 85 -7.81 10.62 -6.59
C LEU A 85 -6.90 9.43 -6.89
N GLY A 86 -7.46 8.26 -7.17
CA GLY A 86 -6.68 7.03 -7.42
C GLY A 86 -6.10 6.41 -6.14
N ARG A 87 -6.44 6.92 -4.95
CA ARG A 87 -5.86 6.44 -3.69
C ARG A 87 -6.55 5.16 -3.26
N THR A 88 -5.77 4.14 -2.90
CA THR A 88 -6.27 2.90 -2.28
C THR A 88 -6.49 3.09 -0.77
N PRO A 89 -7.17 2.15 -0.06
CA PRO A 89 -7.24 2.22 1.40
C PRO A 89 -5.87 2.22 2.08
N LEU A 90 -4.85 1.64 1.45
CA LEU A 90 -3.49 1.68 1.99
C LEU A 90 -2.88 3.08 1.93
N HIS A 91 -3.16 3.87 0.88
CA HIS A 91 -2.76 5.28 0.81
C HIS A 91 -3.40 6.07 1.96
N VAL A 92 -4.72 5.92 2.13
CA VAL A 92 -5.45 6.58 3.21
C VAL A 92 -4.89 6.17 4.57
N ALA A 93 -4.71 4.87 4.84
CA ALA A 93 -4.13 4.42 6.10
C ALA A 93 -2.71 4.99 6.32
N ALA A 94 -1.86 5.00 5.30
CA ALA A 94 -0.50 5.51 5.40
C ALA A 94 -0.44 7.02 5.66
N GLY A 95 -1.29 7.82 5.01
CA GLY A 95 -1.39 9.27 5.17
C GLY A 95 -2.24 9.73 6.37
N SER A 96 -3.03 8.85 6.97
CA SER A 96 -3.85 9.15 8.16
C SER A 96 -3.11 8.89 9.47
N SER A 97 -3.79 9.11 10.61
CA SER A 97 -3.32 8.74 11.95
C SER A 97 -3.42 7.24 12.24
N ALA A 98 -3.39 6.38 11.22
CA ALA A 98 -3.46 4.94 11.40
C ALA A 98 -2.19 4.42 12.08
N LYS A 99 -2.34 3.46 12.99
CA LYS A 99 -1.19 2.84 13.66
C LYS A 99 -0.44 1.92 12.69
N PRO A 100 0.88 1.74 12.88
CA PRO A 100 1.70 0.87 12.03
C PRO A 100 1.15 -0.55 11.86
N LYS A 101 0.50 -1.10 12.90
CA LYS A 101 -0.09 -2.43 12.86
C LYS A 101 -1.24 -2.55 11.86
N LEU A 102 -2.04 -1.49 11.70
CA LEU A 102 -3.14 -1.45 10.73
C LEU A 102 -2.58 -1.34 9.31
N VAL A 103 -1.61 -0.45 9.09
CA VAL A 103 -0.92 -0.34 7.79
C VAL A 103 -0.29 -1.67 7.40
N LYS A 104 0.38 -2.35 8.35
CA LYS A 104 0.95 -3.68 8.13
C LYS A 104 -0.11 -4.73 7.77
N LEU A 105 -1.26 -4.73 8.45
CA LEU A 105 -2.36 -5.66 8.16
C LEU A 105 -2.84 -5.50 6.71
N ILE A 106 -3.11 -4.26 6.28
CA ILE A 106 -3.62 -3.95 4.94
C ILE A 106 -2.58 -4.26 3.88
N ALA A 107 -1.33 -3.83 4.09
CA ALA A 107 -0.21 -4.10 3.18
C ALA A 107 0.00 -5.60 2.98
N HIS A 108 -0.04 -6.39 4.07
CA HIS A 108 0.10 -7.84 3.99
C HIS A 108 -1.09 -8.53 3.32
N ALA A 109 -2.30 -8.05 3.57
CA ALA A 109 -3.51 -8.58 2.95
C ALA A 109 -3.54 -8.35 1.43
N TYR A 110 -2.94 -7.24 0.95
CA TYR A 110 -2.85 -6.95 -0.47
C TYR A 110 -1.53 -6.23 -0.85
N PRO A 111 -0.41 -6.97 -0.99
CA PRO A 111 0.93 -6.40 -1.18
C PRO A 111 1.07 -5.49 -2.40
N ALA A 112 0.33 -5.79 -3.48
CA ALA A 112 0.34 -4.98 -4.70
C ALA A 112 -0.06 -3.51 -4.47
N SER A 113 -0.83 -3.21 -3.41
CA SER A 113 -1.18 -1.83 -3.07
C SER A 113 0.00 -1.00 -2.56
N CYS A 114 1.11 -1.61 -2.15
CA CYS A 114 2.30 -0.88 -1.70
C CYS A 114 2.99 -0.11 -2.84
N ASP A 115 2.84 -0.60 -4.07
CA ASP A 115 3.41 0.00 -5.29
C ASP A 115 2.36 0.74 -6.13
N ALA A 116 1.09 0.71 -5.70
CA ALA A 116 0.01 1.41 -6.40
C ALA A 116 0.29 2.92 -6.36
N ARG A 117 0.01 3.59 -7.48
CA ARG A 117 0.19 5.02 -7.66
C ARG A 117 -1.18 5.68 -7.74
N ASP A 118 -1.35 6.76 -7.00
CA ASP A 118 -2.50 7.65 -7.12
C ASP A 118 -2.38 8.57 -8.36
N GLU A 119 -3.29 9.54 -8.51
CA GLU A 119 -3.28 10.46 -9.65
C GLU A 119 -2.06 11.39 -9.69
N ASP A 120 -1.43 11.68 -8.55
CA ASP A 120 -0.16 12.42 -8.45
C ASP A 120 1.06 11.51 -8.68
N GLY A 121 0.83 10.23 -8.95
CA GLY A 121 1.89 9.24 -9.08
C GLY A 121 2.49 8.79 -7.74
N LYS A 122 1.95 9.24 -6.60
CA LYS A 122 2.42 8.94 -5.25
C LYS A 122 1.94 7.56 -4.82
N THR A 123 2.80 6.86 -4.09
CA THR A 123 2.51 5.56 -3.46
C THR A 123 2.21 5.71 -1.98
N PRO A 124 1.65 4.69 -1.27
CA PRO A 124 1.44 4.80 0.17
C PRO A 124 2.71 5.12 0.97
N LEU A 125 3.88 4.76 0.44
CA LEU A 125 5.16 5.10 1.07
C LEU A 125 5.47 6.61 1.03
N HIS A 126 5.06 7.32 -0.03
CA HIS A 126 5.16 8.79 -0.11
C HIS A 126 4.30 9.43 0.99
N PHE A 127 3.03 9.02 1.09
CA PHE A 127 2.11 9.46 2.15
C PHE A 127 2.66 9.15 3.55
N ALA A 128 3.32 8.00 3.76
CA ALA A 128 3.95 7.66 5.03
C ALA A 128 5.15 8.56 5.39
N CYS A 129 5.86 9.08 4.39
CA CYS A 129 7.06 9.90 4.55
C CYS A 129 6.78 11.40 4.55
N ASP A 130 5.60 11.83 4.12
CA ASP A 130 5.19 13.23 4.09
C ASP A 130 4.44 13.61 5.37
N SER A 131 5.05 14.51 6.15
CA SER A 131 4.46 15.13 7.35
C SER A 131 3.43 16.21 7.04
N SER A 132 3.49 16.78 5.83
CA SER A 132 2.58 17.83 5.35
C SER A 132 1.39 17.27 4.57
N CYS A 133 1.31 15.94 4.44
CA CYS A 133 0.22 15.30 3.73
C CYS A 133 -1.13 15.51 4.45
N GLU A 134 -2.01 16.25 3.78
CA GLU A 134 -3.40 16.47 4.18
C GLU A 134 -4.31 15.66 3.25
N LEU A 135 -4.96 14.63 3.78
CA LEU A 135 -5.84 13.76 2.98
C LEU A 135 -7.27 14.30 2.88
N PHE A 136 -7.71 15.04 3.90
CA PHE A 136 -9.08 15.49 4.12
C PHE A 136 -9.10 16.90 4.70
N GLU A 137 -10.15 17.68 4.41
CA GLU A 137 -10.27 19.09 4.81
C GLU A 137 -10.17 19.29 6.33
N ASP A 138 -10.68 18.34 7.14
CA ASP A 138 -10.61 18.42 8.60
C ASP A 138 -9.19 18.26 9.15
N ASP A 139 -8.25 17.72 8.36
CA ASP A 139 -6.88 17.49 8.80
C ASP A 139 -6.09 18.80 8.94
N ALA A 140 -6.47 19.85 8.21
CA ALA A 140 -5.83 21.17 8.27
C ALA A 140 -5.97 21.87 9.63
N ASN A 141 -6.94 21.44 10.46
CA ASN A 141 -7.20 22.02 11.77
C ASN A 141 -6.48 21.27 12.92
N ARG A 142 -5.57 20.35 12.59
CA ARG A 142 -4.80 19.61 13.60
C ARG A 142 -3.86 20.54 14.36
N SER A 143 -3.96 20.52 15.68
CA SER A 143 -3.14 21.35 16.57
C SER A 143 -1.64 21.01 16.55
N MET A 144 -1.26 19.86 15.97
CA MET A 144 0.13 19.43 15.83
C MET A 144 0.34 18.80 14.45
N PRO A 145 1.45 19.13 13.77
CA PRO A 145 1.81 18.51 12.51
C PRO A 145 2.04 17.01 12.69
N ARG A 146 1.74 16.24 11.65
CA ARG A 146 1.93 14.78 11.64
C ARG A 146 3.43 14.47 11.65
N GLU A 147 3.86 13.59 12.54
CA GLU A 147 5.25 13.11 12.56
C GLU A 147 5.43 11.89 11.65
N VAL A 148 6.58 11.81 10.99
CA VAL A 148 6.95 10.65 10.14
C VAL A 148 7.18 9.41 11.00
N CYS A 149 6.31 8.41 10.88
CA CYS A 149 6.38 7.19 11.68
C CYS A 149 7.29 6.13 11.05
N HIS A 150 8.45 5.90 11.67
CA HIS A 150 9.42 4.89 11.23
C HIS A 150 8.83 3.47 11.12
N ASP A 151 7.95 3.08 12.04
CA ASP A 151 7.36 1.74 12.05
C ASP A 151 6.36 1.53 10.92
N THR A 152 5.62 2.57 10.53
CA THR A 152 4.72 2.55 9.36
C THR A 152 5.52 2.37 8.08
N ILE A 153 6.60 3.14 7.91
CA ILE A 153 7.51 3.02 6.77
C ILE A 153 8.12 1.61 6.71
N ARG A 154 8.53 1.06 7.85
CA ARG A 154 9.04 -0.31 7.92
C ARG A 154 7.98 -1.34 7.52
N ALA A 155 6.72 -1.14 7.90
CA ALA A 155 5.63 -2.05 7.55
C ALA A 155 5.34 -2.07 6.04
N LEU A 156 5.40 -0.92 5.36
CA LEU A 156 5.24 -0.86 3.90
C LEU A 156 6.43 -1.52 3.19
N LEU A 157 7.65 -1.21 3.63
CA LEU A 157 8.87 -1.77 3.06
C LEU A 157 9.07 -3.27 3.33
N SER A 158 8.32 -3.86 4.27
CA SER A 158 8.36 -5.33 4.45
C SER A 158 7.64 -6.07 3.33
N GLU A 159 6.68 -5.43 2.66
CA GLU A 159 5.92 -6.03 1.55
C GLU A 159 6.49 -5.63 0.19
N SER A 160 6.97 -4.38 0.03
CA SER A 160 7.65 -3.96 -1.20
C SER A 160 8.81 -2.99 -0.95
N LEU A 161 10.01 -3.38 -1.38
CA LEU A 161 11.18 -2.49 -1.46
C LEU A 161 11.19 -1.65 -2.74
N LEU A 162 10.37 -2.01 -3.74
CA LEU A 162 10.27 -1.28 -5.01
C LEU A 162 9.66 0.11 -4.77
N ALA A 163 8.69 0.20 -3.86
CA ALA A 163 8.07 1.46 -3.46
C ALA A 163 9.08 2.56 -3.05
N ALA A 164 10.27 2.19 -2.56
CA ALA A 164 11.32 3.14 -2.18
C ALA A 164 12.01 3.82 -3.37
N THR A 165 11.85 3.30 -4.59
CA THR A 165 12.45 3.84 -5.83
C THR A 165 11.42 4.42 -6.80
N ILE A 166 10.13 4.35 -6.48
CA ILE A 166 9.09 4.93 -7.32
C ILE A 166 9.11 6.44 -7.11
N GLU A 167 9.17 7.17 -8.21
CA GLU A 167 9.03 8.63 -8.25
C GLU A 167 7.59 9.00 -8.60
N ASP A 168 7.08 10.08 -8.01
CA ASP A 168 5.80 10.68 -8.33
C ASP A 168 5.89 11.58 -9.58
N LEU A 169 4.88 12.41 -9.85
CA LEU A 169 4.88 13.32 -11.00
C LEU A 169 5.87 14.49 -10.86
N ASP A 170 6.34 14.79 -9.65
CA ASP A 170 7.35 15.82 -9.37
C ASP A 170 8.78 15.25 -9.41
N GLU A 171 8.94 14.00 -9.88
CA GLU A 171 10.20 13.25 -9.89
C GLU A 171 10.74 12.97 -8.48
N MET A 172 9.84 12.96 -7.48
CA MET A 172 10.19 12.80 -6.07
C MET A 172 9.88 11.38 -5.60
N ASN A 173 10.84 10.74 -4.95
CA ASN A 173 10.66 9.46 -4.28
C ASN A 173 10.43 9.64 -2.76
N ALA A 174 10.02 8.57 -2.09
CA ALA A 174 9.72 8.61 -0.66
C ALA A 174 10.89 9.02 0.25
N LEU A 175 12.15 8.83 -0.16
CA LEU A 175 13.32 9.28 0.62
C LEU A 175 13.41 10.80 0.65
N GLU A 176 13.13 11.49 -0.45
CA GLU A 176 13.16 12.95 -0.51
C GLU A 176 12.05 13.56 0.34
N TYR A 177 10.83 13.02 0.28
CA TYR A 177 9.73 13.41 1.18
C TYR A 177 10.11 13.27 2.66
N ALA A 178 10.76 12.15 3.01
CA ALA A 178 11.22 11.92 4.38
C ALA A 178 12.26 12.98 4.81
N ILE A 179 13.17 13.38 3.92
CA ILE A 179 14.16 14.44 4.22
C ILE A 179 13.48 15.79 4.38
N MET A 180 12.56 16.15 3.48
CA MET A 180 11.80 17.41 3.54
C MET A 180 10.94 17.50 4.81
N SER A 181 10.47 16.35 5.31
CA SER A 181 9.69 16.22 6.54
C SER A 181 10.54 16.06 7.81
N ASP A 182 11.86 16.30 7.74
CA ASP A 182 12.81 16.14 8.86
C ASP A 182 12.72 14.76 9.55
N ALA A 183 12.52 13.69 8.77
CA ALA A 183 12.43 12.35 9.29
C ALA A 183 13.75 11.92 9.94
N GLY A 184 13.65 11.24 11.09
CA GLY A 184 14.83 10.78 11.83
C GLY A 184 15.79 9.93 10.99
N LEU A 185 17.09 10.04 11.28
CA LEU A 185 18.18 9.38 10.53
C LEU A 185 17.97 7.87 10.33
N MET A 186 17.30 7.18 11.26
CA MET A 186 16.99 5.75 11.13
C MET A 186 16.04 5.47 9.97
N THR A 187 15.07 6.35 9.73
CA THR A 187 14.11 6.28 8.61
C THR A 187 14.82 6.55 7.29
N VAL A 188 15.60 7.62 7.21
CA VAL A 188 16.41 7.96 6.03
C VAL A 188 17.33 6.79 5.64
N LYS A 189 18.04 6.20 6.61
CA LYS A 189 18.89 5.02 6.38
C LYS A 189 18.10 3.80 5.92
N LEU A 190 16.89 3.60 6.42
CA LEU A 190 16.03 2.49 6.03
C LEU A 190 15.60 2.62 4.56
N LEU A 191 15.08 3.79 4.18
CA LEU A 191 14.65 4.11 2.81
C LEU A 191 15.82 4.02 1.83
N GLN A 192 16.96 4.63 2.16
CA GLN A 192 18.18 4.54 1.35
C GLN A 192 18.60 3.08 1.11
N LYS A 193 18.62 2.25 2.17
CA LYS A 193 18.99 0.83 2.04
C LYS A 193 17.99 0.04 1.21
N ALA A 194 16.69 0.33 1.33
CA ALA A 194 15.66 -0.29 0.52
C ALA A 194 15.88 0.01 -0.96
N ALA A 195 16.04 1.29 -1.31
CA ALA A 195 16.32 1.74 -2.68
C ALA A 195 17.60 1.09 -3.25
N CYS A 196 18.71 1.10 -2.50
CA CYS A 196 19.95 0.46 -2.95
C CYS A 196 19.79 -1.04 -3.22
N ARG A 197 19.04 -1.78 -2.39
CA ARG A 197 18.80 -3.21 -2.59
C ARG A 197 18.00 -3.49 -3.85
N THR A 198 16.96 -2.70 -4.09
CA THR A 198 16.12 -2.80 -5.29
C THR A 198 16.96 -2.57 -6.55
N LEU A 199 17.73 -1.47 -6.62
CA LEU A 199 18.59 -1.14 -7.76
C LEU A 199 19.69 -2.20 -8.01
N GLN A 200 20.26 -2.76 -6.94
CA GLN A 200 21.22 -3.87 -7.05
C GLN A 200 20.56 -5.16 -7.57
N SER A 201 19.33 -5.46 -7.18
CA SER A 201 18.61 -6.62 -7.74
C SER A 201 18.27 -6.44 -9.22
N ILE A 202 17.86 -5.24 -9.62
CA ILE A 202 17.54 -4.91 -11.01
C ILE A 202 18.79 -5.09 -11.88
N SER A 203 19.91 -4.48 -11.52
CA SER A 203 21.17 -4.60 -12.28
C SER A 203 21.67 -6.04 -12.43
N ARG A 204 21.52 -6.89 -11.42
CA ARG A 204 21.85 -8.33 -11.50
C ARG A 204 20.91 -9.12 -12.39
N SER A 205 19.63 -8.75 -12.45
CA SER A 205 18.66 -9.38 -13.36
C SER A 205 18.89 -9.01 -14.82
N SER A 206 19.45 -7.82 -15.08
CA SER A 206 19.73 -7.30 -16.42
C SER A 206 21.07 -7.76 -17.00
N SER A 207 21.98 -8.32 -16.21
CA SER A 207 23.24 -8.88 -16.72
C SER A 207 23.00 -10.19 -17.47
N PRO A 208 23.34 -10.29 -18.78
CA PRO A 208 23.16 -11.53 -19.54
C PRO A 208 24.07 -12.62 -18.96
N SER A 209 23.52 -13.83 -18.77
CA SER A 209 24.30 -15.01 -18.38
C SER A 209 25.53 -15.15 -19.27
N PRO A 210 26.74 -15.38 -18.73
CA PRO A 210 27.91 -15.63 -19.56
C PRO A 210 27.62 -16.81 -20.47
N ALA A 211 27.77 -16.62 -21.78
CA ALA A 211 27.61 -17.67 -22.77
C ALA A 211 28.48 -18.88 -22.35
N PRO A 212 28.01 -20.13 -22.52
CA PRO A 212 28.80 -21.29 -22.13
C PRO A 212 30.13 -21.25 -22.89
N GLU A 213 31.23 -21.12 -22.14
CA GLU A 213 32.58 -21.20 -22.69
C GLU A 213 32.69 -22.49 -23.51
N LYS A 214 32.88 -22.35 -24.82
CA LYS A 214 33.20 -23.49 -25.68
C LYS A 214 34.53 -24.05 -25.20
N ARG A 215 34.49 -25.19 -24.50
CA ARG A 215 35.68 -25.98 -24.18
C ARG A 215 36.53 -26.10 -25.45
N PRO A 216 37.84 -25.78 -25.42
CA PRO A 216 38.70 -25.99 -26.57
C PRO A 216 38.67 -27.47 -26.95
N ARG A 217 38.47 -27.75 -28.25
CA ARG A 217 38.49 -29.11 -28.79
C ARG A 217 39.84 -29.74 -28.44
N ARG A 218 39.82 -30.88 -27.75
CA ARG A 218 41.02 -31.71 -27.58
C ARG A 218 41.59 -32.01 -28.97
N VAL A 219 42.86 -31.67 -29.15
CA VAL A 219 43.65 -32.11 -30.31
C VAL A 219 43.63 -33.64 -30.31
N SER A 220 43.22 -34.20 -31.43
CA SER A 220 43.12 -35.64 -31.70
C SER A 220 44.47 -36.34 -31.49
N ASP A 221 44.46 -37.43 -30.72
CA ASP A 221 45.60 -38.33 -30.52
C ASP A 221 46.06 -38.97 -31.85
N PRO A 222 47.35 -39.25 -32.04
CA PRO A 222 47.88 -39.81 -33.28
C PRO A 222 47.48 -41.28 -33.50
N VAL A 223 47.13 -41.60 -34.74
CA VAL A 223 46.75 -42.93 -35.24
C VAL A 223 47.97 -43.88 -35.23
N PRO A 224 47.87 -45.13 -34.75
CA PRO A 224 48.98 -46.08 -34.79
C PRO A 224 49.20 -46.65 -36.20
N MET A 225 50.46 -46.68 -36.65
CA MET A 225 50.88 -47.37 -37.88
C MET A 225 50.75 -48.89 -37.72
N VAL A 226 50.11 -49.53 -38.69
CA VAL A 226 50.10 -50.99 -38.84
C VAL A 226 51.28 -51.39 -39.72
N LEU A 227 52.22 -52.16 -39.17
CA LEU A 227 53.31 -52.78 -39.93
C LEU A 227 52.85 -54.13 -40.47
N SER A 228 52.82 -54.26 -41.80
CA SER A 228 52.62 -55.51 -42.54
C SER A 228 53.91 -56.33 -42.57
N HIS A 229 53.83 -57.60 -42.17
CA HIS A 229 54.66 -58.72 -42.62
C HIS A 229 53.76 -59.92 -42.83
#